data_AF-A0A3M1CZQ8-F1
#
_entry.id   AF-A0A3M1CZQ8-F1
#
_cell.length_a   1.000
_cell.length_b   1.000
_cell.length_c   1.000
_cell.angle_alpha   90.00
_cell.angle_beta   90.00
_cell.angle_gamma   90.00
#
_symmetry.space_group_name_H-M   'P 1'
#
loop_
_entity.id
_entity.type
_entity.pdbx_description
1 polymer ?
#
loop_
_entity_poly.entity_id
_entity_poly.type
_entity_poly.pdbx_seq_one_letter_code
_entity_poly.pdbx_strand_id
1 'polypeptide(L)'
;MKAAITSEVLERTGVRHGFSTRAAGSLDELGLSCARLGIEERRLVLLQQVHGADVVVAGEKDLERFRAERPVADAAVTAEDRITVGVRTADCLPVLLAAGDGAVVAAAHAGWRGVLAGVVPATVERMASLGAEPRRLVAALGPSIRP
;
A
#
# COMPACT_ATOMS: atom_id res chain seq x y z
N MET A 1 -22.38 -1.49 -5.88
CA MET A 1 -21.01 -1.43 -6.43
C MET A 1 -20.07 -2.01 -5.37
N LYS A 2 -19.07 -2.83 -5.73
CA LYS A 2 -18.18 -3.46 -4.72
C LYS A 2 -17.36 -2.39 -3.99
N ALA A 3 -17.12 -2.57 -2.68
CA ALA A 3 -16.31 -1.65 -1.89
C ALA A 3 -14.82 -1.68 -2.27
N ALA A 4 -14.32 -2.80 -2.80
CA ALA A 4 -12.98 -2.95 -3.33
C ALA A 4 -12.92 -3.91 -4.52
N ILE A 5 -11.83 -3.82 -5.26
CA ILE A 5 -11.44 -4.73 -6.34
C ILE A 5 -10.13 -5.41 -5.93
N THR A 6 -10.02 -6.73 -6.13
CA THR A 6 -8.83 -7.53 -5.84
C THR A 6 -8.10 -7.93 -7.13
N SER A 7 -6.90 -8.48 -6.98
CA SER A 7 -6.08 -9.00 -8.07
C SER A 7 -5.83 -10.49 -7.85
N GLU A 8 -6.24 -11.32 -8.82
CA GLU A 8 -5.99 -12.77 -8.82
C GLU A 8 -4.50 -13.11 -8.64
N VAL A 9 -3.61 -12.22 -9.09
CA VAL A 9 -2.17 -12.42 -9.01
C VAL A 9 -1.69 -12.30 -7.55
N LEU A 10 -2.24 -11.36 -6.77
CA LEU A 10 -1.96 -11.23 -5.34
C LEU A 10 -2.75 -12.22 -4.47
N GLU A 11 -3.90 -12.72 -4.93
CA GLU A 11 -4.63 -13.77 -4.21
C GLU A 11 -3.77 -15.04 -4.02
N ARG A 12 -2.84 -15.31 -4.96
CA ARG A 12 -1.92 -16.45 -4.91
C ARG A 12 -0.89 -16.38 -3.78
N THR A 13 -0.63 -15.20 -3.22
CA THR A 13 0.32 -15.04 -2.10
C THR A 13 -0.36 -15.23 -0.74
N GLY A 14 -1.68 -15.40 -0.70
CA GLY A 14 -2.46 -15.48 0.54
C GLY A 14 -2.65 -14.14 1.26
N VAL A 15 -2.15 -13.04 0.70
CA VAL A 15 -2.24 -11.69 1.28
C VAL A 15 -3.63 -11.09 1.04
N ARG A 16 -4.25 -10.58 2.12
CA ARG A 16 -5.44 -9.72 1.99
C ARG A 16 -5.03 -8.37 1.40
N HIS A 17 -5.63 -8.00 0.27
CA HIS A 17 -5.30 -6.78 -0.45
C HIS A 17 -6.55 -6.23 -1.15
N GLY A 18 -6.46 -5.02 -1.70
CA GLY A 18 -7.51 -4.49 -2.57
C GLY A 18 -7.32 -3.02 -2.93
N PHE A 19 -7.97 -2.62 -4.01
CA PHE A 19 -8.13 -1.24 -4.44
C PHE A 19 -9.55 -0.80 -4.11
N SER A 20 -9.71 0.11 -3.16
CA SER A 20 -11.04 0.59 -2.75
C SER A 20 -11.73 1.35 -3.88
N THR A 21 -13.05 1.32 -3.89
CA THR A 21 -13.87 2.17 -4.76
C THR A 21 -14.54 3.25 -3.93
N ARG A 22 -15.14 4.24 -4.59
CA ARG A 22 -16.00 5.24 -3.92
C ARG A 22 -17.13 4.65 -3.07
N ALA A 23 -17.52 3.39 -3.31
CA ALA A 23 -18.53 2.72 -2.49
C ALA A 23 -18.03 2.33 -1.08
N ALA A 24 -16.72 2.31 -0.86
CA ALA A 24 -16.15 2.18 0.48
C ALA A 24 -16.37 3.45 1.32
N GLY A 25 -16.51 4.61 0.69
CA GLY A 25 -16.64 5.90 1.36
C GLY A 25 -15.48 6.83 1.01
N SER A 26 -15.28 7.84 1.86
CA SER A 26 -14.19 8.81 1.74
C SER A 26 -13.19 8.65 2.90
N LEU A 27 -12.09 9.39 2.82
CA LEU A 27 -11.09 9.42 3.88
C LEU A 27 -11.45 10.35 5.03
N ASP A 28 -12.41 11.25 4.83
CA ASP A 28 -13.00 12.05 5.90
C ASP A 28 -13.80 11.14 6.86
N GLU A 29 -14.24 9.97 6.36
CA GLU A 29 -14.93 8.92 7.10
C GLU A 29 -14.07 7.64 7.19
N LEU A 30 -12.77 7.78 7.49
CA LEU A 30 -11.81 6.67 7.44
C LEU A 30 -12.28 5.42 8.22
N GLY A 31 -12.84 5.58 9.42
CA GLY A 31 -13.35 4.45 10.21
C GLY A 31 -14.49 3.68 9.52
N LEU A 32 -15.40 4.38 8.85
CA LEU A 32 -16.48 3.76 8.09
C LEU A 32 -15.96 3.04 6.84
N SER A 33 -14.98 3.67 6.16
CA SER A 33 -14.28 3.06 5.03
C SER A 33 -13.54 1.78 5.43
N CYS A 34 -12.79 1.83 6.53
CA CYS A 34 -12.10 0.68 7.12
C CYS A 34 -13.08 -0.44 7.48
N ALA A 35 -14.20 -0.12 8.15
CA ALA A 35 -15.23 -1.11 8.49
C ALA A 35 -15.81 -1.81 7.25
N ARG A 36 -16.12 -1.06 6.18
CA ARG A 36 -16.63 -1.62 4.91
C ARG A 36 -15.60 -2.46 4.17
N LEU A 37 -14.32 -2.18 4.35
CA LEU A 37 -13.20 -2.92 3.75
C LEU A 37 -12.74 -4.10 4.63
N GLY A 38 -13.26 -4.23 5.86
CA GLY A 38 -12.78 -5.22 6.82
C GLY A 38 -11.32 -4.97 7.23
N ILE A 39 -10.91 -3.70 7.27
CA ILE A 39 -9.60 -3.24 7.72
C ILE A 39 -9.74 -2.69 9.13
N GLU A 40 -8.77 -3.02 9.97
CA GLU A 40 -8.67 -2.47 11.31
C GLU A 40 -7.98 -1.10 11.25
N GLU A 41 -8.72 -0.01 11.49
CA GLU A 41 -8.19 1.36 11.36
C GLU A 41 -6.92 1.61 12.18
N ARG A 42 -6.85 1.06 13.42
CA ARG A 42 -5.67 1.23 14.29
C ARG A 42 -4.40 0.52 13.76
N ARG A 43 -4.54 -0.37 12.79
CA ARG A 43 -3.45 -1.10 12.12
C ARG A 43 -3.23 -0.66 10.68
N LEU A 44 -3.96 0.35 10.22
CA LEU A 44 -3.78 0.93 8.89
C LEU A 44 -2.72 2.03 8.93
N VAL A 45 -1.68 1.89 8.11
CA VAL A 45 -0.67 2.90 7.86
C VAL A 45 -0.96 3.61 6.55
N LEU A 46 -1.19 4.92 6.65
CA LEU A 46 -1.32 5.84 5.52
C LEU A 46 -0.20 6.89 5.57
N LEU A 47 0.09 7.49 4.42
CA LEU A 47 1.24 8.38 4.23
C LEU A 47 0.80 9.82 3.96
N GLN A 48 1.69 10.76 4.26
CA GLN A 48 1.68 12.08 3.66
C GLN A 48 2.42 11.99 2.31
N GLN A 49 1.67 11.66 1.25
CA GLN A 49 2.19 11.46 -0.10
C GLN A 49 2.60 12.80 -0.74
N VAL A 50 3.83 12.88 -1.24
CA VAL A 50 4.43 14.10 -1.80
C VAL A 50 4.90 13.92 -3.24
N HIS A 51 4.54 12.79 -3.87
CA HIS A 51 4.98 12.39 -5.21
C HIS A 51 6.50 12.23 -5.33
N GLY A 52 7.16 11.84 -4.23
CA GLY A 52 8.57 11.46 -4.16
C GLY A 52 8.78 9.96 -4.34
N ALA A 53 9.90 9.47 -3.83
CA ALA A 53 10.30 8.05 -3.90
C ALA A 53 10.65 7.44 -2.53
N ASP A 54 10.46 8.20 -1.44
CA ASP A 54 10.77 7.72 -0.09
C ASP A 54 9.82 6.59 0.33
N VAL A 55 10.38 5.61 1.04
CA VAL A 55 9.71 4.39 1.46
C VAL A 55 9.86 4.20 2.97
N VAL A 56 8.76 4.12 3.69
CA VAL A 56 8.77 3.81 5.12
C VAL A 56 8.56 2.33 5.39
N VAL A 57 9.20 1.82 6.44
CA VAL A 57 8.87 0.49 7.00
C VAL A 57 7.93 0.69 8.16
N ALA A 58 6.78 0.04 8.11
CA ALA A 58 5.80 0.01 9.18
C ALA A 58 5.98 -1.25 10.03
N GLY A 59 6.10 -1.05 11.34
CA GLY A 59 6.06 -2.11 12.36
C GLY A 59 5.13 -1.74 13.52
N GLU A 60 4.90 -2.67 14.43
CA GLU A 60 3.96 -2.51 15.56
C GLU A 60 4.29 -1.26 16.39
N LYS A 61 5.58 -1.01 16.62
CA LYS A 61 6.08 0.15 17.38
C LYS A 61 5.78 1.51 16.71
N ASP A 62 5.49 1.52 15.41
CA ASP A 62 5.29 2.74 14.64
C ASP A 62 3.80 3.10 14.48
N LEU A 63 2.88 2.16 14.76
CA LEU A 63 1.45 2.32 14.48
C LEU A 63 0.83 3.57 15.13
N GLU A 64 1.12 3.82 16.40
CA GLU A 64 0.57 4.98 17.12
C GLU A 64 1.05 6.30 16.50
N ARG A 65 2.37 6.42 16.30
CA ARG A 65 3.00 7.60 15.71
C ARG A 65 2.55 7.84 14.27
N PHE A 66 2.56 6.80 13.44
CA PHE A 66 2.15 6.92 12.04
C PHE A 66 0.67 7.26 11.88
N ARG A 67 -0.19 6.83 12.80
CA ARG A 67 -1.60 7.25 12.79
C ARG A 67 -1.76 8.73 13.10
N ALA A 68 -0.97 9.26 14.03
CA ALA A 68 -1.02 10.67 14.42
C ALA A 68 -0.42 11.60 13.37
N GLU A 69 0.75 11.25 12.83
CA GLU A 69 1.57 12.17 12.04
C GLU A 69 1.50 11.92 10.54
N ARG A 70 1.24 10.67 10.12
CA ARG A 70 1.41 10.18 8.73
C ARG A 70 2.80 10.51 8.17
N PRO A 71 3.72 9.54 8.11
CA PRO A 71 5.08 9.83 7.63
C PRO A 71 5.07 10.36 6.19
N VAL A 72 5.96 11.31 5.91
CA VAL A 72 6.19 11.84 4.56
C VAL A 72 6.91 10.79 3.73
N ALA A 73 6.20 10.18 2.80
CA ALA A 73 6.68 9.13 1.91
C ALA A 73 5.63 8.84 0.84
N ASP A 74 6.01 8.11 -0.21
CA ASP A 74 5.10 7.68 -1.27
C ASP A 74 4.97 6.16 -1.36
N ALA A 75 5.71 5.42 -0.52
CA ALA A 75 5.45 4.00 -0.32
C ALA A 75 5.63 3.57 1.13
N ALA A 76 4.92 2.51 1.51
CA ALA A 76 5.05 1.85 2.79
C ALA A 76 5.22 0.35 2.57
N VAL A 77 6.11 -0.26 3.35
CA VAL A 77 6.33 -1.70 3.38
C VAL A 77 6.17 -2.23 4.80
N THR A 78 5.77 -3.47 4.96
CA THR A 78 5.81 -4.16 6.25
C THR A 78 6.12 -5.64 6.06
N ALA A 79 6.79 -6.21 7.05
CA ALA A 79 7.02 -7.65 7.20
C ALA A 79 6.35 -8.18 8.49
N GLU A 80 5.53 -7.36 9.14
CA GLU A 80 4.86 -7.71 10.38
C GLU A 80 3.39 -8.04 10.12
N ASP A 81 2.92 -9.10 10.76
CA ASP A 81 1.55 -9.58 10.62
C ASP A 81 0.53 -8.54 11.08
N ARG A 82 -0.64 -8.57 10.43
CA ARG A 82 -1.82 -7.75 10.76
C ARG A 82 -1.65 -6.24 10.58
N ILE A 83 -0.51 -5.76 10.09
CA ILE A 83 -0.35 -4.35 9.68
C ILE A 83 -0.82 -4.19 8.23
N THR A 84 -1.71 -3.22 8.00
CA THR A 84 -2.17 -2.88 6.65
C THR A 84 -1.43 -1.64 6.18
N VAL A 85 -0.69 -1.72 5.07
CA VAL A 85 -0.09 -0.56 4.41
C VAL A 85 -0.97 -0.12 3.24
N GLY A 86 -1.16 1.19 3.07
CA GLY A 86 -2.02 1.73 2.03
C GLY A 86 -1.54 3.06 1.49
N VAL A 87 -1.92 3.32 0.23
CA VAL A 87 -1.73 4.61 -0.43
C VAL A 87 -3.05 5.13 -0.94
N ARG A 88 -3.15 6.44 -1.08
CA ARG A 88 -4.32 7.11 -1.63
C ARG A 88 -4.07 7.43 -3.09
N THR A 89 -5.12 7.36 -3.90
CA THR A 89 -5.05 7.83 -5.26
C THR A 89 -6.40 8.37 -5.74
N ALA A 90 -6.32 9.33 -6.65
CA ALA A 90 -7.32 9.66 -7.65
C ALA A 90 -6.49 10.04 -8.89
N ASP A 91 -6.52 9.21 -9.93
CA ASP A 91 -5.71 9.28 -11.17
C ASP A 91 -4.29 8.68 -11.12
N CYS A 92 -3.50 8.92 -10.08
CA CYS A 92 -2.15 8.33 -9.98
C CYS A 92 -2.19 6.80 -9.90
N LEU A 93 -1.12 6.11 -10.30
CA LEU A 93 -1.08 4.65 -10.28
C LEU A 93 -0.81 4.12 -8.87
N PRO A 94 -1.72 3.37 -8.23
CA PRO A 94 -1.41 2.63 -7.02
C PRO A 94 -0.80 1.27 -7.39
N VAL A 95 0.31 0.92 -6.75
CA VAL A 95 0.99 -0.37 -6.94
C VAL A 95 0.97 -1.12 -5.61
N LEU A 96 0.39 -2.31 -5.59
CA LEU A 96 0.49 -3.23 -4.45
C LEU A 96 1.51 -4.30 -4.78
N LEU A 97 2.44 -4.57 -3.87
CA LEU A 97 3.44 -5.62 -4.03
C LEU A 97 3.39 -6.57 -2.84
N ALA A 98 3.70 -7.84 -3.10
CA ALA A 98 3.87 -8.86 -2.06
C ALA A 98 5.03 -9.79 -2.43
N ALA A 99 5.75 -10.28 -1.42
CA ALA A 99 6.58 -11.46 -1.56
C ALA A 99 5.72 -12.67 -1.97
N GLY A 100 6.31 -13.62 -2.69
CA GLY A 100 5.58 -14.79 -3.18
C GLY A 100 4.97 -15.67 -2.07
N ASP A 101 5.55 -15.62 -0.88
CA ASP A 101 5.06 -16.26 0.35
C ASP A 101 4.18 -15.34 1.22
N GLY A 102 3.97 -14.09 0.79
CA GLY A 102 3.20 -13.09 1.51
C GLY A 102 3.88 -12.47 2.73
N ALA A 103 5.13 -12.84 3.05
CA ALA A 103 5.80 -12.42 4.28
C ALA A 103 6.17 -10.94 4.32
N VAL A 104 6.33 -10.30 3.15
CA VAL A 104 6.58 -8.87 3.03
C VAL A 104 5.60 -8.27 2.03
N VAL A 105 4.93 -7.19 2.41
CA VAL A 105 3.94 -6.52 1.56
C VAL A 105 4.23 -5.03 1.47
N ALA A 106 3.77 -4.41 0.38
CA ALA A 106 3.97 -3.00 0.13
C ALA A 106 2.79 -2.36 -0.61
N ALA A 107 2.62 -1.06 -0.37
CA ALA A 107 1.77 -0.20 -1.17
C ALA A 107 2.57 1.04 -1.59
N ALA A 108 2.57 1.35 -2.88
CA ALA A 108 3.29 2.48 -3.46
C ALA A 108 2.38 3.37 -4.31
N HIS A 109 2.52 4.67 -4.13
CA HIS A 109 1.88 5.72 -4.89
C HIS A 109 2.80 6.15 -6.04
N ALA A 110 2.50 5.65 -7.23
CA ALA A 110 3.29 5.88 -8.43
C ALA A 110 2.65 6.96 -9.31
N GLY A 111 2.56 8.19 -8.79
CA GLY A 111 2.30 9.37 -9.61
C GLY A 111 3.46 9.65 -10.57
N TRP A 112 3.26 10.45 -11.62
CA TRP A 112 4.28 10.63 -12.67
C TRP A 112 5.65 11.09 -12.15
N ARG A 113 5.68 11.97 -11.14
CA ARG A 113 6.94 12.40 -10.48
C ARG A 113 7.59 11.27 -9.68
N GLY A 114 6.80 10.51 -8.93
CA GLY A 114 7.29 9.38 -8.15
C GLY A 114 7.82 8.25 -9.03
N VAL A 115 7.17 7.99 -10.18
CA VAL A 115 7.67 7.06 -11.19
C VAL A 115 9.04 7.51 -11.72
N LEU A 116 9.18 8.78 -12.11
CA LEU A 116 10.44 9.33 -12.59
C LEU A 116 11.53 9.31 -11.50
N ALA A 117 11.15 9.53 -10.23
CA ALA A 117 12.03 9.49 -9.08
C ALA A 117 12.39 8.07 -8.61
N GLY A 118 11.73 7.03 -9.13
CA GLY A 118 12.05 5.64 -8.83
C GLY A 118 11.34 5.04 -7.61
N VAL A 119 10.11 5.46 -7.29
CA VAL A 119 9.36 4.95 -6.12
C VAL A 119 9.16 3.42 -6.13
N VAL A 120 8.90 2.81 -7.29
CA VAL A 120 8.71 1.35 -7.39
C VAL A 120 10.04 0.60 -7.17
N PRO A 121 11.15 0.93 -7.85
CA PRO A 121 12.47 0.40 -7.51
C PRO A 121 12.84 0.54 -6.03
N ALA A 122 12.67 1.74 -5.44
CA ALA A 122 12.95 1.98 -4.03
C ALA A 122 12.09 1.10 -3.11
N THR A 123 10.82 0.86 -3.49
CA THR A 123 9.92 -0.05 -2.75
C THR A 123 10.43 -1.49 -2.81
N VAL A 124 10.85 -1.97 -3.98
CA VAL A 124 11.41 -3.32 -4.16
C VAL A 124 12.71 -3.49 -3.34
N GLU A 125 13.60 -2.49 -3.36
CA GLU A 125 14.81 -2.49 -2.54
C GLU A 125 14.49 -2.57 -1.04
N ARG A 126 13.47 -1.82 -0.59
CA ARG A 126 13.05 -1.87 0.81
C ARG A 126 12.44 -3.22 1.19
N MET A 127 11.61 -3.81 0.33
CA MET A 127 11.11 -5.17 0.55
C MET A 127 12.25 -6.19 0.61
N ALA A 128 13.27 -6.05 -0.25
CA ALA A 128 14.45 -6.92 -0.24
C ALA A 128 15.24 -6.79 1.07
N SER A 129 15.37 -5.58 1.60
CA SER A 129 16.00 -5.34 2.91
C SER A 129 15.27 -6.00 4.09
N LEU A 130 14.02 -6.41 3.90
CA LEU A 130 13.19 -7.15 4.86
C LEU A 130 13.15 -8.66 4.58
N GLY A 131 13.96 -9.15 3.64
CA GLY A 131 14.09 -10.57 3.32
C GLY A 131 13.26 -11.05 2.13
N ALA A 132 12.52 -10.19 1.44
CA ALA A 132 11.82 -10.58 0.21
C ALA A 132 12.81 -10.85 -0.94
N GLU A 133 12.59 -11.88 -1.74
CA GLU A 133 13.38 -12.11 -2.96
C GLU A 133 12.79 -11.29 -4.13
N PRO A 134 13.50 -10.30 -4.70
CA PRO A 134 12.95 -9.42 -5.74
C PRO A 134 12.37 -10.15 -6.95
N ARG A 135 12.99 -11.28 -7.34
CA ARG A 135 12.55 -12.09 -8.48
C ARG A 135 11.24 -12.85 -8.24
N ARG A 136 10.81 -12.97 -6.99
CA ARG A 136 9.56 -13.63 -6.59
C ARG A 136 8.49 -12.65 -6.13
N LEU A 137 8.74 -11.34 -6.24
CA LEU A 137 7.73 -10.35 -5.95
C LEU A 137 6.61 -10.43 -6.96
N VAL A 138 5.40 -10.27 -6.44
CA VAL A 138 4.18 -10.20 -7.19
C VAL A 138 3.66 -8.77 -7.08
N ALA A 139 3.29 -8.15 -8.20
CA ALA A 139 2.77 -6.80 -8.23
C ALA A 139 1.39 -6.75 -8.90
N ALA A 140 0.49 -5.95 -8.32
CA ALA A 140 -0.78 -5.58 -8.94
C ALA A 140 -0.82 -4.07 -9.17
N LEU A 141 -1.18 -3.70 -10.39
CA LEU A 141 -1.42 -2.31 -10.80
C LEU A 141 -2.90 -2.01 -10.64
N GLY A 142 -3.25 -1.03 -9.81
CA GLY A 142 -4.64 -0.68 -9.57
C GLY A 142 -5.20 0.32 -10.58
N PRO A 143 -6.48 0.72 -10.39
CA PRO A 143 -7.13 1.71 -11.24
C PRO A 143 -6.37 3.04 -11.24
N SER A 144 -6.12 3.59 -12.43
CA SER A 144 -5.45 4.87 -12.67
C SER A 144 -6.05 5.55 -13.89
N ILE A 145 -5.67 6.81 -14.14
CA ILE A 145 -5.94 7.46 -15.42
C ILE A 145 -5.28 6.66 -16.55
N ARG A 146 -5.92 6.63 -17.73
CA ARG A 146 -5.44 5.93 -18.93
C ARG A 146 -4.97 6.94 -19.99
N PRO A 147 -4.06 6.54 -20.91
CA PRO A 147 -3.66 7.35 -22.05
C PRO A 147 -4.84 7.81 -22.92
#